data_AF-A0A1H7IIY9-F1
#
_entry.id   AF-A0A1H7IIY9-F1
#
_cell.length_a   1.000
_cell.length_b   1.000
_cell.length_c   1.000
_cell.angle_alpha   90.00
_cell.angle_beta   90.00
_cell.angle_gamma   90.00
#
_symmetry.space_group_name_H-M   'P 1'
#
loop_
_entity.id
_entity.type
_entity.pdbx_description
1 polymer ?
#
loop_
_entity_poly.entity_id
_entity_poly.type
_entity_poly.pdbx_seq_one_letter_code
_entity_poly.pdbx_strand_id
1 'polypeptide(L)'
;MKIEVKDVCYQQPHPKALLSFLGQLYIDGSHVGEFMNSGLGFPTHFAPKDENGAILIKQAEAYCKRGPIRATQIGKEGTTEVAQDSLQHTVDDEVNRFVKENELVRMIKIEQIDAIVVGTQDDVRLVYVFPKRIDELLSRKAQWGDFAETLREKALPRMEKGEIILNTNIPEPVLQKAGLQQSQYTQPRVQQAYKEKSRRKGYKPG
;
A
#
# COMPACT_ATOMS: atom_id res chain seq x y z
N MET A 1 -19.83 -11.24 -11.42
CA MET A 1 -20.18 -10.75 -10.07
C MET A 1 -18.95 -10.06 -9.51
N LYS A 2 -19.10 -8.83 -9.03
CA LYS A 2 -18.02 -8.03 -8.45
C LYS A 2 -18.11 -8.10 -6.92
N ILE A 3 -17.05 -8.55 -6.27
CA ILE A 3 -16.95 -8.66 -4.80
C ILE A 3 -15.91 -7.63 -4.35
N GLU A 4 -16.27 -6.82 -3.36
CA GLU A 4 -15.42 -5.74 -2.85
C GLU A 4 -15.45 -5.74 -1.32
N VAL A 5 -14.29 -5.46 -0.71
CA VAL A 5 -14.15 -5.25 0.73
C VAL A 5 -13.92 -3.77 1.01
N LYS A 6 -14.55 -3.23 2.05
CA LYS A 6 -14.41 -1.82 2.47
C LYS A 6 -14.29 -1.72 3.99
N ASP A 7 -13.80 -0.58 4.44
CA ASP A 7 -13.64 -0.25 5.87
C ASP A 7 -12.92 -1.35 6.65
N VAL A 8 -11.84 -1.87 6.06
CA VAL A 8 -11.09 -3.00 6.61
C VAL A 8 -10.23 -2.51 7.77
N CYS A 9 -10.53 -3.02 8.97
CA CYS A 9 -9.66 -2.92 10.14
C CYS A 9 -8.88 -4.22 10.27
N TYR A 10 -7.57 -4.13 10.52
CA TYR A 10 -6.71 -5.30 10.61
C TYR A 10 -5.64 -5.16 11.70
N GLN A 11 -5.17 -6.30 12.20
CA GLN A 11 -4.08 -6.38 13.17
C GLN A 11 -3.24 -7.63 12.90
N GLN A 12 -1.92 -7.45 12.90
CA GLN A 12 -0.96 -8.55 12.92
C GLN A 12 0.09 -8.25 14.00
N PRO A 13 -0.09 -8.76 15.24
CA PRO A 13 0.75 -8.37 16.37
C PRO A 13 2.20 -8.84 16.26
N HIS A 14 2.47 -9.83 15.40
CA HIS A 14 3.80 -10.36 15.15
C HIS A 14 3.88 -10.86 13.69
N PRO A 15 5.04 -10.77 12.99
CA PRO A 15 5.16 -11.20 11.58
C PRO A 15 4.80 -12.67 11.30
N LYS A 16 4.85 -13.51 12.34
CA LYS A 16 4.45 -14.93 12.28
C LYS A 16 3.02 -15.20 12.72
N ALA A 17 2.31 -14.19 13.25
CA ALA A 17 0.90 -14.32 13.60
C ALA A 17 0.06 -14.25 12.32
N LEU A 18 -1.07 -14.96 12.32
CA LEU A 18 -2.05 -14.81 11.26
C LEU A 18 -2.71 -13.43 11.35
N LEU A 19 -3.08 -12.90 10.20
CA LEU A 19 -3.76 -11.63 10.10
C LEU A 19 -5.17 -11.75 10.70
N SER A 20 -5.47 -10.89 11.66
CA SER A 20 -6.82 -10.68 12.17
C SER A 20 -7.42 -9.47 11.48
N PHE A 21 -8.67 -9.56 11.03
CA PHE A 21 -9.33 -8.46 10.32
C PHE A 21 -10.85 -8.50 10.43
N LEU A 22 -11.47 -7.35 10.22
CA LEU A 22 -12.91 -7.19 10.04
C LEU A 22 -13.19 -6.10 9.01
N GLY A 23 -14.34 -6.14 8.36
CA GLY A 23 -14.73 -5.10 7.41
C GLY A 23 -16.13 -5.30 6.85
N GLN A 24 -16.48 -4.49 5.87
CA GLN A 24 -17.75 -4.52 5.18
C GLN A 24 -17.64 -5.20 3.81
N LEU A 25 -18.57 -6.09 3.52
CA LEU A 25 -18.67 -6.81 2.26
C LEU A 25 -19.66 -6.11 1.33
N TYR A 26 -19.23 -5.86 0.10
CA TYR A 26 -20.04 -5.33 -0.98
C TYR A 26 -20.08 -6.31 -2.15
N ILE A 27 -21.26 -6.56 -2.71
CA ILE A 27 -21.46 -7.39 -3.90
C ILE A 27 -22.20 -6.54 -4.94
N ASP A 28 -21.63 -6.43 -6.14
CA ASP A 28 -22.14 -5.62 -7.25
C ASP A 28 -22.52 -4.18 -6.81
N GLY A 29 -21.67 -3.60 -5.96
CA GLY A 29 -21.83 -2.24 -5.41
C GLY A 29 -22.78 -2.12 -4.21
N SER A 30 -23.51 -3.17 -3.84
CA SER A 30 -24.43 -3.16 -2.70
C SER A 30 -23.75 -3.65 -1.43
N HIS A 31 -23.87 -2.92 -0.32
CA HIS A 31 -23.45 -3.41 1.01
C HIS A 31 -24.30 -4.63 1.39
N VAL A 32 -23.71 -5.79 1.67
CA VAL A 32 -24.44 -7.04 1.96
C VAL A 32 -24.27 -7.55 3.39
N GLY A 33 -23.27 -7.05 4.12
CA GLY A 33 -22.97 -7.50 5.47
C GLY A 33 -21.50 -7.26 5.83
N GLU A 34 -21.09 -7.88 6.91
CA GLU A 34 -19.74 -7.78 7.46
C GLU A 34 -18.99 -9.09 7.30
N PHE A 35 -17.66 -9.01 7.31
CA PHE A 35 -16.79 -10.17 7.36
C PHE A 35 -15.75 -10.01 8.47
N MET A 36 -15.29 -11.13 9.02
CA MET A 36 -14.33 -11.16 10.11
C MET A 36 -13.46 -12.42 10.05
N ASN A 37 -12.16 -12.26 10.27
CA ASN A 37 -11.26 -13.35 10.61
C ASN A 37 -10.54 -13.02 11.93
N SER A 38 -10.58 -13.94 12.90
CA SER A 38 -9.99 -13.72 14.21
C SER A 38 -8.46 -13.86 14.22
N GLY A 39 -7.83 -14.36 13.16
CA GLY A 39 -6.38 -14.62 13.12
C GLY A 39 -5.97 -15.83 13.96
N LEU A 40 -6.91 -16.74 14.27
CA LEU A 40 -6.67 -17.96 15.05
C LEU A 40 -6.67 -19.23 14.19
N GLY A 41 -6.55 -19.08 12.87
CA GLY A 41 -6.60 -20.19 11.92
C GLY A 41 -8.02 -20.67 11.60
N PHE A 42 -9.04 -19.91 11.98
CA PHE A 42 -10.42 -20.18 11.60
C PHE A 42 -10.78 -19.57 10.24
N PRO A 43 -11.78 -20.14 9.55
CA PRO A 43 -12.39 -19.55 8.37
C PRO A 43 -12.88 -18.12 8.60
N THR A 44 -12.85 -17.30 7.55
CA THR A 44 -13.47 -15.98 7.55
C THR A 44 -14.99 -16.13 7.68
N HIS A 45 -15.55 -15.50 8.70
CA HIS A 45 -16.97 -15.51 9.01
C HIS A 45 -17.68 -14.36 8.30
N PHE A 46 -18.91 -14.60 7.81
CA PHE A 46 -19.76 -13.61 7.16
C PHE A 46 -21.03 -13.38 7.96
N ALA A 47 -21.31 -12.13 8.30
CA ALA A 47 -22.53 -11.71 8.98
C ALA A 47 -23.41 -10.89 8.01
N PRO A 48 -24.46 -11.48 7.41
CA PRO A 48 -25.36 -10.73 6.53
C PRO A 48 -26.07 -9.62 7.29
N LYS A 49 -26.24 -8.46 6.66
CA LYS A 49 -26.96 -7.33 7.27
C LYS A 49 -28.49 -7.55 7.31
N ASP A 50 -29.01 -8.31 6.35
CA ASP A 50 -30.43 -8.62 6.16
C ASP A 50 -30.58 -9.91 5.30
N GLU A 51 -31.83 -10.35 5.09
CA GLU A 51 -32.14 -11.56 4.30
C GLU A 51 -31.62 -11.47 2.85
N ASN A 52 -31.71 -10.29 2.23
CA ASN A 52 -31.20 -10.08 0.89
C ASN A 52 -29.66 -10.19 0.85
N GLY A 53 -28.99 -9.65 1.86
CA GLY A 53 -27.56 -9.81 2.08
C GLY A 53 -27.18 -11.29 2.21
N ALA A 54 -27.94 -12.08 2.97
CA ALA A 54 -27.72 -13.52 3.08
C ALA A 54 -27.86 -14.25 1.73
N ILE A 55 -28.86 -13.89 0.92
CA ILE A 55 -29.05 -14.42 -0.43
C ILE A 55 -27.85 -14.08 -1.32
N LEU A 56 -27.43 -12.82 -1.33
CA LEU A 56 -26.31 -12.34 -2.15
C LEU A 56 -24.99 -13.00 -1.74
N ILE A 57 -24.72 -13.15 -0.44
CA ILE A 57 -23.55 -13.85 0.07
C ILE A 57 -23.56 -15.32 -0.40
N LYS A 58 -24.69 -16.01 -0.34
CA LYS A 58 -24.83 -17.38 -0.84
C LYS A 58 -24.60 -17.48 -2.35
N GLN A 59 -25.09 -16.50 -3.12
CA GLN A 59 -24.86 -16.42 -4.56
C GLN A 59 -23.38 -16.16 -4.88
N ALA A 60 -22.71 -15.32 -4.10
CA ALA A 60 -21.27 -15.08 -4.23
C ALA A 60 -20.43 -16.31 -3.90
N GLU A 61 -20.77 -17.03 -2.84
CA GLU A 61 -20.14 -18.31 -2.53
C GLU A 61 -20.29 -19.32 -3.68
N ALA A 62 -21.49 -19.45 -4.24
CA ALA A 62 -21.73 -20.31 -5.40
C ALA A 62 -20.99 -19.83 -6.65
N TYR A 63 -20.84 -18.52 -6.82
CA TYR A 63 -20.06 -17.93 -7.91
C TYR A 63 -18.57 -18.28 -7.78
N CYS A 64 -17.98 -18.07 -6.61
CA CYS A 64 -16.57 -18.37 -6.35
C CYS A 64 -16.28 -19.87 -6.53
N LYS A 65 -17.18 -20.76 -6.08
CA LYS A 65 -17.01 -22.21 -6.27
C LYS A 65 -16.91 -22.63 -7.74
N ARG A 66 -17.50 -21.90 -8.69
CA ARG A 66 -17.34 -22.21 -10.12
C ARG A 66 -15.97 -21.78 -10.68
N GLY A 67 -15.16 -21.08 -9.88
CA GLY A 67 -13.82 -20.64 -10.22
C GLY A 67 -12.78 -21.77 -10.26
N PRO A 68 -11.50 -21.42 -10.46
CA PRO A 68 -10.42 -22.39 -10.53
C PRO A 68 -10.26 -23.14 -9.21
N ILE A 69 -9.83 -24.38 -9.28
CA ILE A 69 -9.41 -25.13 -8.09
C ILE A 69 -8.14 -24.47 -7.54
N ARG A 70 -8.12 -24.22 -6.23
CA ARG A 70 -6.96 -23.65 -5.53
C ARG A 70 -6.15 -24.75 -4.86
N ALA A 71 -4.83 -24.64 -5.02
CA ALA A 71 -3.85 -25.47 -4.34
C ALA A 71 -3.24 -24.63 -3.21
N THR A 72 -3.46 -25.02 -1.97
CA THR A 72 -2.92 -24.36 -0.78
C THR A 72 -1.92 -25.28 -0.11
N GLN A 73 -0.72 -24.80 0.17
CA GLN A 73 0.24 -25.56 0.96
C GLN A 73 -0.14 -25.49 2.44
N ILE A 74 -0.27 -26.65 3.08
CA ILE A 74 -0.64 -26.76 4.49
C ILE A 74 0.45 -27.52 5.23
N GLY A 75 0.87 -26.96 6.36
CA GLY A 75 1.88 -27.54 7.23
C GLY A 75 3.32 -27.35 6.75
N LYS A 76 4.27 -27.69 7.62
CA LYS A 76 5.72 -27.56 7.36
C LYS A 76 6.25 -28.61 6.37
N GLU A 77 5.47 -29.63 6.04
CA GLU A 77 5.88 -30.76 5.18
C GLU A 77 5.38 -30.65 3.74
N GLY A 78 4.75 -29.53 3.35
CA GLY A 78 4.42 -29.25 1.94
C GLY A 78 3.22 -30.02 1.39
N THR A 79 2.35 -30.55 2.25
CA THR A 79 1.10 -31.17 1.81
C THR A 79 0.25 -30.14 1.09
N THR A 80 -0.07 -30.41 -0.18
CA THR A 80 -0.91 -29.52 -0.99
C THR A 80 -2.36 -29.94 -0.82
N GLU A 81 -3.16 -29.12 -0.14
CA GLU A 81 -4.61 -29.28 -0.14
C GLU A 81 -5.17 -28.62 -1.40
N VAL A 82 -6.04 -29.35 -2.09
CA VAL A 82 -6.67 -28.91 -3.33
C VAL A 82 -8.14 -28.71 -3.03
N ALA A 83 -8.56 -27.46 -2.94
CA ALA A 83 -9.93 -27.08 -2.59
C ALA A 83 -10.57 -26.27 -3.71
N GLN A 84 -11.88 -26.42 -3.86
CA GLN A 84 -12.65 -25.54 -4.72
C GLN A 84 -12.60 -24.12 -4.16
N ASP A 85 -12.59 -23.12 -5.04
CA ASP A 85 -12.52 -21.73 -4.58
C ASP A 85 -13.77 -21.34 -3.77
N SER A 86 -13.67 -20.29 -2.97
CA SER A 86 -14.72 -19.85 -2.05
C SER A 86 -14.77 -18.34 -1.93
N LEU A 87 -15.89 -17.82 -1.43
CA LEU A 87 -16.00 -16.41 -1.08
C LEU A 87 -14.96 -16.01 -0.04
N GLN A 88 -14.64 -16.91 0.89
CA GLN A 88 -13.57 -16.70 1.86
C GLN A 88 -12.25 -16.40 1.16
N HIS A 89 -11.79 -17.25 0.24
CA HIS A 89 -10.49 -17.01 -0.40
C HIS A 89 -10.47 -15.68 -1.16
N THR A 90 -11.57 -15.33 -1.83
CA THR A 90 -11.68 -14.05 -2.53
C THR A 90 -11.55 -12.88 -1.57
N VAL A 91 -12.23 -12.93 -0.43
CA VAL A 91 -12.18 -11.88 0.61
C VAL A 91 -10.80 -11.84 1.27
N ASP A 92 -10.21 -13.00 1.59
CA ASP A 92 -8.89 -13.10 2.18
C ASP A 92 -7.82 -12.51 1.23
N ASP A 93 -7.88 -12.79 -0.07
CA ASP A 93 -6.96 -12.22 -1.08
C ASP A 93 -7.10 -10.69 -1.16
N GLU A 94 -8.34 -10.20 -1.22
CA GLU A 94 -8.66 -8.78 -1.28
C GLU A 94 -8.16 -8.03 -0.04
N VAL A 95 -8.36 -8.61 1.15
CA VAL A 95 -7.86 -8.07 2.41
C VAL A 95 -6.33 -8.11 2.44
N ASN A 96 -5.70 -9.23 2.06
CA ASN A 96 -4.24 -9.33 2.04
C ASN A 96 -3.62 -8.31 1.09
N ARG A 97 -4.22 -8.10 -0.09
CA ARG A 97 -3.80 -7.04 -1.02
C ARG A 97 -3.92 -5.66 -0.38
N PHE A 98 -5.08 -5.35 0.22
CA PHE A 98 -5.29 -4.08 0.91
C PHE A 98 -4.29 -3.86 2.05
N VAL A 99 -3.99 -4.88 2.86
CA VAL A 99 -3.01 -4.80 3.95
C VAL A 99 -1.61 -4.59 3.40
N LYS A 100 -1.19 -5.36 2.39
CA LYS A 100 0.13 -5.21 1.75
C LYS A 100 0.33 -3.79 1.23
N GLU A 101 -0.65 -3.24 0.52
CA GLU A 101 -0.61 -1.88 -0.02
C GLU A 101 -0.51 -0.83 1.10
N ASN A 102 -1.29 -0.96 2.17
CA ASN A 102 -1.26 -0.02 3.29
C ASN A 102 0.04 -0.08 4.09
N GLU A 103 0.58 -1.27 4.36
CA GLU A 103 1.86 -1.43 5.04
C GLU A 103 3.01 -0.88 4.20
N LEU A 104 3.00 -1.09 2.88
CA LEU A 104 3.99 -0.50 1.97
C LEU A 104 3.94 1.04 2.01
N VAL A 105 2.75 1.63 1.93
CA VAL A 105 2.56 3.09 2.06
C VAL A 105 3.02 3.60 3.42
N ARG A 106 2.74 2.87 4.51
CA ARG A 106 3.17 3.22 5.87
C ARG A 106 4.68 3.16 6.02
N MET A 107 5.31 2.10 5.50
CA MET A 107 6.76 1.93 5.50
C MET A 107 7.42 3.09 4.75
N ILE A 108 7.00 3.40 3.52
CA ILE A 108 7.52 4.56 2.77
C ILE A 108 7.36 5.85 3.58
N LYS A 109 6.23 6.04 4.27
CA LYS A 109 6.00 7.24 5.09
C LYS A 109 6.99 7.40 6.24
N ILE A 110 7.37 6.30 6.89
CA ILE A 110 8.30 6.29 8.02
C ILE A 110 9.72 6.43 7.50
N GLU A 111 10.12 5.57 6.56
CA GLU A 111 11.51 5.49 6.09
C GLU A 111 11.93 6.71 5.28
N GLN A 112 11.02 7.36 4.54
CA GLN A 112 11.37 8.57 3.79
C GLN A 112 11.79 9.75 4.70
N ILE A 113 11.63 9.66 6.02
CA ILE A 113 12.02 10.71 6.97
C ILE A 113 13.53 10.98 6.88
N ASP A 114 14.34 9.94 6.83
CA ASP A 114 15.81 10.00 6.83
C ASP A 114 16.46 9.07 5.80
N ALA A 115 15.68 8.30 5.02
CA ALA A 115 16.22 7.43 3.99
C ALA A 115 15.69 7.74 2.58
N ILE A 116 16.46 7.34 1.57
CA ILE A 116 16.02 7.24 0.19
C ILE A 116 15.40 5.88 -0.03
N VAL A 117 14.10 5.91 -0.29
CA VAL A 117 13.26 4.75 -0.54
C VAL A 117 13.07 4.62 -2.04
N VAL A 118 13.44 3.47 -2.58
CA VAL A 118 13.23 3.12 -3.99
C VAL A 118 12.39 1.86 -4.07
N GLY A 119 11.78 1.63 -5.22
CA GLY A 119 11.05 0.40 -5.44
C GLY A 119 10.36 0.32 -6.78
N THR A 120 9.64 -0.77 -6.94
CA THR A 120 8.72 -1.05 -8.05
C THR A 120 7.28 -1.03 -7.52
N GLN A 121 6.32 -1.53 -8.31
CA GLN A 121 4.95 -1.68 -7.82
C GLN A 121 4.82 -2.72 -6.70
N ASP A 122 5.73 -3.69 -6.64
CA ASP A 122 5.57 -4.87 -5.79
C ASP A 122 6.55 -4.95 -4.62
N ASP A 123 7.66 -4.21 -4.69
CA ASP A 123 8.76 -4.28 -3.74
C ASP A 123 9.40 -2.91 -3.49
N VAL A 124 9.89 -2.72 -2.27
CA VAL A 124 10.42 -1.46 -1.75
C VAL A 124 11.66 -1.71 -0.91
N ARG A 125 12.66 -0.84 -1.04
CA ARG A 125 13.91 -0.93 -0.28
C ARG A 125 14.56 0.42 -0.03
N LEU A 126 15.47 0.42 0.93
CA LEU A 126 16.28 1.57 1.30
C LEU A 126 17.62 1.50 0.60
N VAL A 127 17.99 2.55 -0.15
CA VAL A 127 19.30 2.61 -0.83
C VAL A 127 20.30 3.49 -0.12
N TYR A 128 19.83 4.41 0.73
CA TYR A 128 20.70 5.30 1.49
C TYR A 128 19.97 5.86 2.72
N VAL A 129 20.61 5.82 3.88
CA VAL A 129 20.11 6.42 5.12
C VAL A 129 20.99 7.62 5.47
N PHE A 130 20.39 8.77 5.66
CA PHE A 130 21.06 10.00 6.05
C PHE A 130 21.24 10.05 7.58
N PRO A 131 22.31 10.68 8.07
CA PRO A 131 22.52 10.88 9.51
C PRO A 131 21.56 11.91 10.13
N LYS A 132 20.82 12.65 9.30
CA LYS A 132 19.83 13.65 9.70
C LYS A 132 18.60 13.49 8.84
N ARG A 133 17.46 13.98 9.35
CA ARG A 133 16.21 13.96 8.62
C ARG A 133 16.32 14.75 7.31
N ILE A 134 15.68 14.25 6.26
CA ILE A 134 15.70 14.85 4.93
C ILE A 134 15.07 16.26 4.93
N ASP A 135 14.05 16.49 5.76
CA ASP A 135 13.44 17.82 5.92
C ASP A 135 14.42 18.87 6.50
N GLU A 136 15.27 18.48 7.45
CA GLU A 136 16.34 19.31 7.98
C GLU A 136 17.41 19.61 6.93
N LEU A 137 17.84 18.60 6.18
CA LEU A 137 18.84 18.73 5.13
C LEU A 137 18.37 19.62 3.97
N LEU A 138 17.06 19.62 3.70
CA LEU A 138 16.44 20.38 2.61
C LEU A 138 15.83 21.70 3.08
N SER A 139 15.98 22.05 4.37
CA SER A 139 15.43 23.27 4.97
C SER A 139 15.96 24.55 4.31
N ARG A 140 17.18 24.53 3.77
CA ARG A 140 17.82 25.66 3.10
C ARG A 140 18.12 25.32 1.64
N LYS A 141 17.66 26.17 0.71
CA LYS A 141 17.92 26.01 -0.74
C LYS A 141 19.41 25.95 -1.10
N ALA A 142 20.29 26.58 -0.32
CA ALA A 142 21.72 26.51 -0.53
C ALA A 142 22.27 25.07 -0.43
N GLN A 143 21.66 24.23 0.40
CA GLN A 143 22.07 22.84 0.64
C GLN A 143 21.49 21.85 -0.38
N TRP A 144 20.60 22.31 -1.27
CA TRP A 144 19.98 21.46 -2.28
C TRP A 144 20.99 20.91 -3.30
N GLY A 145 22.11 21.61 -3.51
CA GLY A 145 23.21 21.11 -4.34
C GLY A 145 23.84 19.85 -3.75
N ASP A 146 24.35 19.96 -2.53
CA ASP A 146 25.02 18.88 -1.80
C ASP A 146 24.11 17.65 -1.64
N PHE A 147 22.81 17.89 -1.40
CA PHE A 147 21.82 16.80 -1.35
C PHE A 147 21.67 16.10 -2.70
N ALA A 148 21.57 16.87 -3.79
CA ALA A 148 21.45 16.30 -5.14
C ALA A 148 22.72 15.53 -5.56
N GLU A 149 23.90 15.98 -5.15
CA GLU A 149 25.15 15.24 -5.35
C GLU A 149 25.17 13.95 -4.55
N THR A 150 24.74 13.99 -3.29
CA THR A 150 24.62 12.78 -2.46
C THR A 150 23.67 11.76 -3.07
N LEU A 151 22.52 12.20 -3.61
CA LEU A 151 21.61 11.32 -4.36
C LEU A 151 22.35 10.67 -5.54
N ARG A 152 23.04 11.47 -6.35
CA ARG A 152 23.73 11.02 -7.56
C ARG A 152 24.85 10.01 -7.26
N GLU A 153 25.58 10.20 -6.17
CA GLU A 153 26.72 9.36 -5.82
C GLU A 153 26.37 8.14 -4.99
N LYS A 154 25.34 8.23 -4.13
CA LYS A 154 25.06 7.20 -3.12
C LYS A 154 23.76 6.45 -3.36
N ALA A 155 22.73 7.11 -3.88
CA ALA A 155 21.42 6.49 -4.09
C ALA A 155 21.26 5.96 -5.52
N LEU A 156 21.45 6.80 -6.54
CA LEU A 156 21.22 6.44 -7.94
C LEU A 156 22.02 5.22 -8.42
N PRO A 157 23.32 5.06 -8.09
CA PRO A 157 24.10 3.90 -8.55
C PRO A 157 23.64 2.57 -7.96
N ARG A 158 22.82 2.63 -6.90
CA ARG A 158 22.24 1.45 -6.26
C ARG A 158 20.87 1.10 -6.81
N MET A 159 20.25 1.97 -7.63
CA MET A 159 18.95 1.71 -8.23
C MET A 159 19.05 0.66 -9.33
N GLU A 160 18.09 -0.23 -9.36
CA GLU A 160 17.93 -1.26 -10.38
C GLU A 160 17.02 -0.76 -11.51
N LYS A 161 17.06 -1.48 -12.64
CA LYS A 161 16.26 -1.14 -13.81
C LYS A 161 14.77 -1.26 -13.48
N GLY A 162 14.03 -0.17 -13.67
CA GLY A 162 12.59 -0.11 -13.44
C GLY A 162 12.20 0.40 -12.05
N GLU A 163 13.17 0.62 -11.16
CA GLU A 163 12.90 1.26 -9.88
C GLU A 163 12.74 2.78 -10.01
N ILE A 164 11.92 3.34 -9.13
CA ILE A 164 11.72 4.78 -8.98
C ILE A 164 11.98 5.21 -7.54
N ILE A 165 12.26 6.50 -7.34
CA ILE A 165 12.28 7.09 -5.99
C ILE A 165 10.85 7.28 -5.48
N LEU A 166 10.57 6.72 -4.30
CA LEU A 166 9.26 6.75 -3.65
C LEU A 166 9.12 7.89 -2.64
N ASN A 167 10.21 8.59 -2.32
CA ASN A 167 10.20 9.78 -1.48
C ASN A 167 9.31 10.88 -2.06
N THR A 168 8.34 11.33 -1.27
CA THR A 168 7.45 12.45 -1.61
C THR A 168 7.83 13.75 -0.90
N ASN A 169 8.81 13.69 0.01
CA ASN A 169 9.32 14.81 0.79
C ASN A 169 10.52 15.54 0.16
N ILE A 170 11.03 15.08 -0.99
CA ILE A 170 12.14 15.71 -1.71
C ILE A 170 11.57 16.63 -2.80
N PRO A 171 11.93 17.93 -2.86
CA PRO A 171 11.49 18.83 -3.90
C PRO A 171 11.96 18.38 -5.29
N GLU A 172 11.08 18.49 -6.29
CA GLU A 172 11.39 18.12 -7.68
C GLU A 172 12.67 18.77 -8.24
N PRO A 173 12.98 20.07 -7.99
CA PRO A 173 14.21 20.66 -8.49
C PRO A 173 15.47 19.97 -7.95
N VAL A 174 15.41 19.36 -6.76
CA VAL A 174 16.51 18.58 -6.18
C VAL A 174 16.67 17.26 -6.93
N LEU A 175 15.55 16.57 -7.20
CA LEU A 175 15.54 15.31 -7.95
C LEU A 175 16.05 15.51 -9.39
N GLN A 176 15.58 16.56 -10.06
CA GLN A 176 16.03 16.93 -11.41
C GLN A 176 17.52 17.31 -11.41
N LYS A 177 17.99 18.07 -10.41
CA LYS A 177 19.42 18.40 -10.25
C LYS A 177 20.28 17.16 -10.03
N ALA A 178 19.75 16.11 -9.40
CA ALA A 178 20.45 14.83 -9.26
C ALA A 178 20.56 14.06 -10.59
N GLY A 179 19.75 14.40 -11.59
CA GLY A 179 19.74 13.79 -12.93
C GLY A 179 18.52 12.91 -13.21
N LEU A 180 17.52 12.90 -12.34
CA LEU A 180 16.32 12.08 -12.49
C LEU A 180 15.32 12.69 -13.46
N GLN A 181 14.73 11.83 -14.30
CA GLN A 181 13.57 12.16 -15.14
C GLN A 181 12.26 11.97 -14.37
N GLN A 182 11.19 12.61 -14.84
CA GLN A 182 9.88 12.56 -14.18
C GLN A 182 9.30 11.14 -14.03
N SER A 183 9.66 10.23 -14.92
CA SER A 183 9.30 8.81 -14.83
C SER A 183 10.05 8.02 -13.76
N GLN A 184 11.05 8.63 -13.09
CA GLN A 184 11.92 7.96 -12.12
C GLN A 184 11.65 8.37 -10.68
N TYR A 185 10.58 9.12 -10.41
CA TYR A 185 10.18 9.47 -9.05
C TYR A 185 8.67 9.69 -8.91
N THR A 186 8.20 9.50 -7.68
CA THR A 186 6.82 9.82 -7.29
C THR A 186 6.65 11.34 -7.14
N GLN A 187 5.47 11.87 -7.49
CA GLN A 187 5.23 13.32 -7.41
C GLN A 187 5.42 13.88 -5.98
N PRO A 188 6.23 14.93 -5.79
CA PRO A 188 6.49 15.49 -4.47
C PRO A 188 5.27 16.18 -3.83
N ARG A 189 5.00 15.88 -2.55
CA ARG A 189 3.98 16.56 -1.74
C ARG A 189 4.37 18.01 -1.42
N VAL A 190 5.66 18.27 -1.28
CA VAL A 190 6.19 19.61 -0.92
C VAL A 190 5.75 20.66 -1.94
N GLN A 191 5.63 20.30 -3.22
CA GLN A 191 5.13 21.20 -4.26
C GLN A 191 3.64 21.52 -4.16
N GLN A 192 2.81 20.56 -3.72
CA GLN A 192 1.38 20.80 -3.49
C GLN A 192 1.20 21.88 -2.41
N ALA A 193 1.97 21.81 -1.33
CA ALA A 193 1.97 22.83 -0.28
C ALA A 193 2.42 24.22 -0.76
N TYR A 194 3.41 24.31 -1.66
CA TYR A 194 3.83 25.60 -2.24
C TYR A 194 2.78 26.16 -3.22
N LYS A 195 2.15 25.32 -4.05
CA LYS A 195 1.07 25.73 -4.97
C LYS A 195 -0.21 26.15 -4.23
N GLU A 196 -0.55 25.50 -3.12
CA GLU A 196 -1.68 25.90 -2.27
C GLU A 196 -1.42 27.24 -1.55
N LYS A 197 -0.20 27.46 -1.05
CA LYS A 197 0.18 28.74 -0.43
C LYS A 197 0.21 29.89 -1.43
N SER A 198 0.62 29.67 -2.68
CA SER A 198 0.60 30.72 -3.71
C SER A 198 -0.83 31.09 -4.14
N ARG A 199 -1.75 30.12 -4.20
CA ARG A 199 -3.18 30.35 -4.47
C ARG A 199 -3.85 31.22 -3.39
N ARG A 200 -3.50 31.06 -2.12
CA ARG A 200 -4.08 31.85 -1.01
C ARG A 200 -3.56 33.29 -0.92
N LYS A 201 -2.41 33.62 -1.53
CA LYS A 201 -1.83 34.99 -1.53
C LYS A 201 -2.38 35.91 -2.62
N GLY A 202 -3.30 35.43 -3.46
CA GLY A 202 -3.86 36.19 -4.59
C GLY A 202 -5.10 37.04 -4.28
N TYR A 203 -5.67 36.97 -3.07
CA TYR A 203 -6.88 37.74 -2.75
C TYR A 203 -6.52 39.05 -2.04
N LYS A 204 -6.36 40.14 -2.82
CA LYS A 204 -6.47 41.49 -2.27
C LYS A 204 -7.97 41.85 -2.25
N PRO A 205 -8.60 42.09 -1.09
CA PRO A 205 -9.88 42.76 -1.07
C PRO A 205 -9.65 44.21 -1.52
N GLY A 206 -10.35 44.62 -2.58
CA GLY A 206 -10.52 46.01 -2.96
C GLY A 206 -11.59 46.71 -2.12
#